data_AF-A0A1F4XP61-F1
#
_entry.id   AF-A0A1F4XP61-F1
#
_cell.length_a   1.000
_cell.length_b   1.000
_cell.length_c   1.000
_cell.angle_alpha   90.00
_cell.angle_beta   90.00
_cell.angle_gamma   90.00
#
_symmetry.space_group_name_H-M   'P 1'
#
loop_
_entity.id
_entity.type
_entity.pdbx_description
1 polymer ?
#
loop_
_entity_poly.entity_id
_entity_poly.type
_entity_poly.pdbx_seq_one_letter_code
_entity_poly.pdbx_strand_id
1 'polypeptide(L)'
;MYPIKVVIVTSGAWGKVTDKEYRRYVNILKRHIAEANEAHKKLTHTDIDQYEVEEVKSPDYAIAKLRAWDHDMVPRGILVFVTRGWDEKAEEIAAEYPELKVFVFTGLIPDRKVRYINKTWACDSNSIGDILSS
;
A
#
# COMPACT_ATOMS: atom_id res chain seq x y z
N MET A 1 -9.55 14.04 -12.59
CA MET A 1 -9.38 12.73 -11.94
C MET A 1 -8.63 12.98 -10.65
N TYR A 2 -9.10 12.47 -9.51
CA TYR A 2 -8.38 12.64 -8.24
C TYR A 2 -7.29 11.57 -8.10
N PRO A 3 -6.15 11.88 -7.48
CA PRO A 3 -5.10 10.89 -7.23
C PRO A 3 -5.62 9.77 -6.34
N ILE A 4 -5.18 8.55 -6.62
CA ILE A 4 -5.38 7.38 -5.76
C ILE A 4 -4.53 7.58 -4.50
N LYS A 5 -5.17 7.55 -3.34
CA LYS A 5 -4.47 7.71 -2.06
C LYS A 5 -3.77 6.41 -1.66
N VAL A 6 -2.51 6.53 -1.25
CA VAL A 6 -1.67 5.44 -0.76
C VAL A 6 -1.25 5.78 0.67
N VAL A 7 -1.73 5.02 1.65
CA VAL A 7 -1.36 5.23 3.05
C VAL A 7 -0.44 4.11 3.52
N ILE A 8 0.75 4.48 3.98
CA ILE A 8 1.77 3.56 4.48
C ILE A 8 1.72 3.54 6.01
N VAL A 9 1.36 2.40 6.59
CA VAL A 9 1.35 2.17 8.03
C VAL A 9 2.74 1.76 8.48
N THR A 10 3.34 2.62 9.30
CA THR A 10 4.72 2.52 9.78
C THR A 10 4.83 2.13 11.25
N SER A 11 3.73 1.84 11.95
CA SER A 11 3.76 1.24 13.29
C SER A 11 3.92 -0.27 13.22
N GLY A 12 4.48 -0.92 14.23
CA GLY A 12 4.54 -2.38 14.36
C GLY A 12 5.93 -2.90 14.69
N ALA A 13 6.14 -4.20 14.56
CA ALA A 13 7.40 -4.84 14.90
C ALA A 13 8.36 -4.88 13.70
N TRP A 14 9.62 -4.50 13.96
CA TRP A 14 10.71 -4.41 12.98
C TRP A 14 11.64 -5.63 12.96
N GLY A 15 11.43 -6.59 13.86
CA GLY A 15 12.32 -7.74 14.01
C GLY A 15 13.76 -7.30 14.28
N LYS A 16 14.70 -7.73 13.41
CA LYS A 16 16.14 -7.43 13.52
C LYS A 16 16.58 -6.17 12.77
N VAL A 17 15.66 -5.43 12.16
CA VAL A 17 15.99 -4.29 11.29
C VAL A 17 16.07 -3.01 12.09
N THR A 18 17.08 -2.18 11.79
CA THR A 18 17.25 -0.88 12.43
C THR A 18 16.27 0.16 11.86
N ASP A 19 15.93 1.18 12.66
CA ASP A 19 15.06 2.28 12.19
C ASP A 19 15.61 2.96 10.92
N LYS A 20 16.94 3.11 10.82
CA LYS A 20 17.61 3.69 9.64
C LYS A 20 17.38 2.85 8.38
N GLU A 21 17.53 1.53 8.48
CA GLU A 21 17.30 0.62 7.36
C GLU A 21 15.83 0.64 6.96
N TYR A 22 14.93 0.61 7.94
CA TYR A 22 13.50 0.71 7.71
C TYR A 22 13.12 2.00 6.96
N ARG A 23 13.58 3.16 7.44
CA ARG A 23 13.37 4.46 6.78
C ARG A 23 13.90 4.48 5.36
N ARG A 24 15.06 3.85 5.10
CA ARG A 24 15.60 3.71 3.75
C ARG A 24 14.63 2.95 2.84
N TYR A 25 14.00 1.88 3.32
CA TYR A 25 13.05 1.11 2.52
C TYR A 25 11.73 1.86 2.26
N VAL A 26 11.18 2.54 3.27
CA VAL A 26 10.00 3.38 3.06
C VAL A 26 10.29 4.46 2.02
N ASN A 27 11.47 5.07 2.08
CA ASN A 27 11.91 6.03 1.07
C ASN A 27 12.06 5.41 -0.32
N ILE A 28 12.53 4.16 -0.44
CA ILE A 28 12.58 3.44 -1.71
C ILE A 28 11.17 3.22 -2.26
N LEU A 29 10.22 2.76 -1.44
CA LEU A 29 8.83 2.57 -1.85
C LEU A 29 8.21 3.89 -2.34
N LYS A 30 8.38 4.98 -1.57
CA LYS A 30 7.94 6.32 -1.96
C LYS A 30 8.55 6.78 -3.28
N ARG A 31 9.85 6.55 -3.47
CA ARG A 31 10.54 6.90 -4.72
C ARG A 31 9.96 6.14 -5.91
N HIS A 32 9.68 4.85 -5.77
CA HIS A 32 9.06 4.07 -6.85
C HIS A 32 7.65 4.57 -7.20
N ILE A 33 6.85 4.99 -6.20
CA ILE A 33 5.54 5.60 -6.46
C ILE A 33 5.71 6.94 -7.19
N ALA A 34 6.68 7.76 -6.79
CA ALA A 34 6.98 9.01 -7.49
C ALA A 34 7.45 8.80 -8.94
N GLU A 35 8.32 7.82 -9.17
CA GLU A 35 8.75 7.41 -10.52
C GLU A 35 7.55 6.95 -11.38
N ALA A 36 6.62 6.20 -10.79
CA ALA A 36 5.40 5.76 -11.46
C ALA A 36 4.48 6.94 -11.81
N ASN A 37 4.33 7.93 -10.92
CA ASN A 37 3.61 9.17 -11.22
C ASN A 37 4.23 9.94 -12.39
N GLU A 38 5.55 10.12 -12.38
CA GLU A 38 6.25 10.81 -13.46
C GLU A 38 6.12 10.09 -14.81
N ALA A 39 6.16 8.75 -14.79
CA ALA A 39 5.89 7.94 -15.98
C ALA A 39 4.43 8.12 -16.47
N HIS A 40 3.46 8.14 -15.55
CA HIS A 40 2.05 8.35 -15.86
C HIS A 40 1.82 9.72 -16.51
N LYS A 41 2.33 10.80 -15.90
CA LYS A 41 2.23 12.17 -16.41
C LYS A 41 2.75 12.30 -17.85
N LYS A 42 3.91 11.71 -18.13
CA LYS A 42 4.50 11.67 -19.48
C LYS A 42 3.62 10.93 -20.48
N LEU A 43 3.01 9.82 -20.06
CA LEU A 43 2.17 9.00 -20.93
C LEU A 43 0.82 9.68 -21.24
N THR A 44 0.18 10.25 -20.22
CA THR A 44 -1.16 10.85 -20.34
C THR A 44 -1.14 12.34 -20.67
N HIS A 45 0.05 12.96 -20.74
CA HIS A 45 0.23 14.40 -20.96
C HIS A 45 -0.55 15.24 -19.95
N THR A 46 -0.51 14.84 -18.67
CA THR A 46 -1.15 15.53 -17.56
C THR A 46 -0.13 15.89 -16.49
N ASP A 47 -0.37 16.98 -15.75
CA ASP A 47 0.43 17.34 -14.57
C ASP A 47 -0.11 16.76 -13.27
N ILE A 48 -1.21 15.99 -13.34
CA ILE A 48 -1.88 15.41 -12.18
C ILE A 48 -1.19 14.11 -11.78
N ASP A 49 -0.80 14.00 -10.51
CA ASP A 49 -0.30 12.74 -9.95
C ASP A 49 -1.39 11.66 -9.99
N GLN A 50 -1.00 10.44 -10.38
CA GLN A 50 -1.90 9.29 -10.29
C GLN A 50 -2.05 8.81 -8.85
N TYR A 51 -1.00 8.93 -8.04
CA TYR A 51 -0.93 8.44 -6.66
C TYR A 51 -0.45 9.53 -5.71
N GLU A 52 -1.05 9.62 -4.52
CA GLU A 52 -0.58 10.49 -3.43
C GLU A 52 -0.28 9.66 -2.19
N VAL A 53 0.91 9.86 -1.61
CA VAL A 53 1.43 8.97 -0.55
C VAL A 53 1.50 9.69 0.80
N GLU A 54 0.91 9.08 1.83
CA GLU A 54 1.02 9.54 3.22
C GLU A 54 1.57 8.42 4.13
N GLU A 55 2.46 8.78 5.07
CA GLU A 55 2.91 7.87 6.13
C GLU A 55 2.11 8.12 7.41
N VAL A 56 1.68 7.05 8.06
CA VAL A 56 0.97 7.11 9.33
C VAL A 56 1.52 6.08 10.31
N LYS A 57 1.26 6.29 11.60
CA LYS A 57 1.69 5.41 12.70
C LYS A 57 0.57 4.54 13.27
N SER A 58 -0.60 4.50 12.62
CA SER A 58 -1.71 3.69 13.11
C SER A 58 -2.58 3.22 11.93
N PRO A 59 -2.98 1.94 11.90
CA PRO A 59 -3.98 1.46 10.94
C PRO A 59 -5.29 2.23 11.03
N ASP A 60 -5.78 2.52 12.25
CA ASP A 60 -7.05 3.22 12.43
C ASP A 60 -7.00 4.65 11.89
N TYR A 61 -5.86 5.32 12.09
CA TYR A 61 -5.62 6.65 11.51
C TYR A 61 -5.51 6.58 9.98
N ALA A 62 -4.96 5.49 9.44
CA ALA A 62 -4.92 5.27 7.99
C ALA A 62 -6.33 5.19 7.39
N ILE A 63 -7.23 4.44 8.03
CA ILE A 63 -8.62 4.33 7.61
C ILE A 63 -9.35 5.67 7.76
N ALA A 64 -9.16 6.37 8.88
CA ALA A 64 -9.74 7.70 9.06
C ALA A 64 -9.30 8.68 7.96
N LYS A 65 -8.03 8.62 7.54
CA LYS A 65 -7.49 9.42 6.43
C LYS A 65 -8.12 9.05 5.09
N LEU A 66 -8.20 7.76 4.77
CA LEU A 66 -8.84 7.27 3.54
C LEU A 66 -10.32 7.65 3.47
N ARG A 67 -11.04 7.60 4.61
CA ARG A 67 -12.43 8.04 4.72
C ARG A 67 -12.59 9.55 4.56
N ALA A 68 -11.70 10.35 5.16
CA ALA A 68 -11.77 11.80 5.06
C ALA A 68 -11.53 12.32 3.63
N TRP A 69 -10.83 11.53 2.81
CA TRP A 69 -10.59 11.85 1.40
C TRP A 69 -11.71 11.41 0.46
N ASP A 70 -12.44 10.35 0.80
CA ASP A 70 -13.57 9.91 -0.02
C ASP A 70 -14.87 10.54 0.50
N HIS A 71 -15.41 11.49 -0.27
CA HIS A 71 -16.68 12.15 0.06
C HIS A 71 -17.86 11.17 0.13
N ASP A 72 -17.73 9.97 -0.45
CA ASP A 72 -18.77 8.93 -0.47
C ASP A 72 -18.83 8.09 0.82
N MET A 73 -18.07 8.44 1.87
CA MET A 73 -17.96 7.71 3.15
C MET A 73 -17.38 6.29 3.06
N VAL A 74 -17.23 5.73 1.86
CA VAL A 74 -16.56 4.44 1.62
C VAL A 74 -15.09 4.72 1.35
N PRO A 75 -14.14 4.24 2.20
CA PRO A 75 -12.74 4.49 1.95
C PRO A 75 -12.28 3.75 0.69
N ARG A 76 -11.73 4.49 -0.27
CA ARG A 76 -11.08 3.95 -1.47
C ARG A 76 -9.61 4.34 -1.50
N GLY A 77 -8.76 3.46 -2.04
CA GLY A 77 -7.33 3.69 -2.13
C GLY A 77 -6.50 2.45 -1.84
N ILE A 78 -5.26 2.68 -1.45
CA ILE A 78 -4.25 1.64 -1.19
C ILE A 78 -3.77 1.79 0.25
N LEU A 79 -3.83 0.71 1.02
CA LEU A 79 -3.29 0.64 2.37
C LEU A 79 -2.11 -0.32 2.39
N VAL A 80 -0.96 0.16 2.83
CA VAL A 80 0.30 -0.59 2.82
C VAL A 80 0.83 -0.74 4.24
N PHE A 81 0.83 -1.96 4.76
CA PHE A 81 1.49 -2.31 6.01
C PHE A 81 2.91 -2.74 5.72
N VAL A 82 3.90 -2.04 6.25
CA VAL A 82 5.33 -2.33 6.00
C VAL A 82 6.03 -2.95 7.22
N THR A 83 5.26 -3.43 8.20
CA THR A 83 5.74 -3.89 9.50
C THR A 83 5.04 -5.21 9.88
N ARG A 84 5.53 -5.92 10.90
CA ARG A 84 4.85 -7.11 11.46
C ARG A 84 3.79 -6.73 12.49
N GLY A 85 2.85 -7.65 12.70
CA GLY A 85 1.86 -7.58 13.78
C GLY A 85 0.53 -6.98 13.34
N TRP A 86 0.36 -6.75 12.04
CA TRP A 86 -0.89 -6.24 11.47
C TRP A 86 -1.53 -7.19 10.47
N ASP A 87 -1.06 -8.43 10.35
CA ASP A 87 -1.62 -9.40 9.41
C ASP A 87 -3.13 -9.59 9.64
N GLU A 88 -3.54 -9.91 10.87
CA GLU A 88 -4.94 -10.07 11.24
C GLU A 88 -5.73 -8.77 11.02
N LYS A 89 -5.19 -7.63 11.47
CA LYS A 89 -5.85 -6.33 11.30
C LYS A 89 -6.00 -5.94 9.82
N ALA A 90 -5.04 -6.29 8.98
CA ALA A 90 -5.08 -6.04 7.55
C ALA A 90 -6.12 -6.95 6.86
N GLU A 91 -6.25 -8.20 7.32
CA GLU A 91 -7.30 -9.13 6.88
C GLU A 91 -8.69 -8.62 7.30
N GLU A 92 -8.87 -8.17 8.55
CA GLU A 92 -10.10 -7.52 9.04
C GLU A 92 -10.48 -6.31 8.19
N ILE A 93 -9.52 -5.39 7.96
CA ILE A 93 -9.74 -4.17 7.16
C ILE A 93 -10.12 -4.53 5.73
N ALA A 94 -9.46 -5.51 5.11
CA ALA A 94 -9.79 -5.91 3.74
C ALA A 94 -11.20 -6.53 3.63
N ALA A 95 -11.65 -7.24 4.66
CA ALA A 95 -12.99 -7.79 4.74
C ALA A 95 -14.06 -6.69 4.98
N GLU A 96 -13.76 -5.72 5.84
CA GLU A 96 -14.66 -4.61 6.15
C GLU A 96 -14.77 -3.59 5.01
N TYR A 97 -13.68 -3.38 4.26
CA TYR A 97 -13.59 -2.43 3.15
C TYR A 97 -13.12 -3.10 1.86
N PRO A 98 -14.01 -3.82 1.14
CA PRO A 98 -13.65 -4.57 -0.06
C PRO A 98 -13.16 -3.69 -1.23
N GLU A 99 -13.37 -2.38 -1.19
CA GLU A 99 -12.86 -1.41 -2.17
C GLU A 99 -11.42 -0.95 -1.88
N LEU A 100 -10.88 -1.22 -0.68
CA LEU A 100 -9.50 -0.88 -0.32
C LEU A 100 -8.52 -1.95 -0.79
N LYS A 101 -7.51 -1.55 -1.56
CA LYS A 101 -6.41 -2.45 -1.89
C LYS A 101 -5.45 -2.53 -0.71
N VAL A 102 -5.49 -3.65 0.02
CA VAL A 102 -4.66 -3.87 1.20
C VAL A 102 -3.44 -4.73 0.87
N PHE A 103 -2.25 -4.21 1.19
CA PHE A 103 -0.96 -4.87 1.01
C PHE A 103 -0.23 -5.00 2.34
N VAL A 104 0.33 -6.17 2.60
CA VAL A 104 1.23 -6.43 3.72
C VAL A 104 2.62 -6.77 3.18
N PHE A 105 3.51 -5.80 3.29
CA PHE A 105 4.93 -5.88 2.96
C PHE A 105 5.76 -6.12 4.22
N THR A 106 5.70 -7.34 4.74
CA THR A 106 6.55 -7.77 5.88
C THR A 106 7.97 -8.17 5.47
N GLY A 107 8.30 -8.11 4.17
CA GLY A 107 9.61 -8.46 3.61
C GLY A 107 10.77 -7.54 4.01
N LEU A 108 10.53 -6.54 4.85
CA LEU A 108 11.55 -5.70 5.47
C LEU A 108 12.27 -6.39 6.64
N ILE A 109 12.02 -7.69 6.88
CA ILE A 109 12.59 -8.51 7.95
C ILE A 109 13.06 -9.83 7.28
N PRO A 110 14.12 -10.51 7.75
CA PRO A 110 14.71 -11.70 7.12
C PRO A 110 13.74 -12.79 6.62
N ASP A 111 12.54 -12.90 7.19
CA ASP A 111 11.47 -13.74 6.62
C ASP A 111 10.69 -12.93 5.57
N ARG A 112 11.14 -12.98 4.31
CA ARG A 112 10.49 -12.30 3.18
C ARG A 112 9.04 -12.78 3.00
N LYS A 113 8.05 -11.92 3.23
CA LYS A 113 6.64 -12.15 2.84
C LYS A 113 6.01 -10.87 2.29
N VAL A 114 5.48 -10.94 1.06
CA VAL A 114 4.56 -9.94 0.48
C VAL A 114 3.21 -10.63 0.32
N ARG A 115 2.18 -10.13 1.01
CA ARG A 115 0.81 -10.64 0.91
C ARG A 115 -0.08 -9.52 0.38
N TYR A 116 -0.67 -9.75 -0.78
CA TYR A 116 -1.80 -8.94 -1.24
C TYR A 116 -3.08 -9.58 -0.70
N ILE A 117 -3.87 -8.82 0.05
CA ILE A 117 -4.99 -9.37 0.81
C ILE A 117 -6.31 -9.23 0.04
N ASN A 118 -6.43 -8.30 -0.92
CA ASN A 118 -7.74 -8.03 -1.48
C ASN A 118 -8.04 -8.70 -2.85
N LYS A 119 -8.81 -9.79 -2.81
CA LYS A 119 -9.45 -10.42 -3.97
C LYS A 119 -10.95 -10.08 -4.03
N THR A 120 -11.26 -8.88 -4.52
CA THR A 120 -12.61 -8.57 -5.05
C THR A 120 -12.50 -7.93 -6.43
N TRP A 121 -11.83 -8.64 -7.35
CA TRP A 121 -12.38 -8.93 -8.67
C TRP A 121 -11.82 -10.27 -9.12
N ALA A 122 -12.71 -11.14 -9.60
CA ALA A 122 -12.33 -12.34 -10.32
C ALA A 122 -11.56 -11.92 -11.59
N CYS A 123 -10.23 -11.95 -11.51
CA CYS A 123 -9.39 -12.11 -12.69
C CYS A 123 -8.68 -13.45 -12.53
N ASP A 124 -8.84 -14.27 -13.56
CA ASP A 124 -8.40 -15.66 -13.62
C ASP A 124 -6.99 -15.85 -13.06
N SER A 125 -6.85 -16.94 -12.31
CA SER A 125 -5.66 -17.41 -11.59
C SER A 125 -4.40 -17.64 -12.46
N ASN A 126 -4.39 -17.24 -13.73
CA ASN A 126 -3.31 -17.48 -14.67
C ASN A 126 -2.33 -16.30 -14.83
N SER A 127 -2.62 -15.11 -14.27
CA SER A 127 -1.80 -13.90 -14.53
C SER A 127 -0.75 -13.56 -13.45
N ILE A 128 -0.65 -14.32 -12.36
CA ILE A 128 0.32 -14.07 -11.28
C ILE A 128 1.63 -14.89 -11.46
N GLY A 129 1.62 -15.89 -12.36
CA GLY A 129 2.80 -16.73 -12.65
C GLY A 129 3.98 -15.98 -13.28
N ASP A 130 3.74 -14.85 -13.92
CA ASP A 130 4.76 -14.18 -14.74
C ASP A 130 5.62 -13.16 -13.97
N ILE A 131 5.26 -12.79 -12.74
CA ILE A 131 6.03 -11.81 -11.95
C ILE A 131 7.20 -12.47 -11.18
N LEU A 132 7.19 -13.79 -11.03
CA LEU A 132 8.26 -14.52 -10.33
C LEU A 132 9.28 -15.19 -11.26
N SER A 133 9.15 -14.99 -12.57
CA SER A 133 9.94 -15.67 -13.61
C SER A 133 10.79 -14.73 -14.47
N SER A 134 11.06 -13.50 -14.02
CA SER A 134 11.93 -12.53 -14.73
C SER A 134 13.00 -11.95 -13.82
#